data_AF-A0A1B6HSK6-F1
#
_entry.id   AF-A0A1B6HSK6-F1
#
_cell.length_a   1.000
_cell.length_b   1.000
_cell.length_c   1.000
_cell.angle_alpha   90.00
_cell.angle_beta   90.00
_cell.angle_gamma   90.00
#
_symmetry.space_group_name_H-M   'P 1'
#
loop_
_entity.id
_entity.type
_entity.pdbx_description
1 polymer ?
#
loop_
_entity_poly.entity_id
_entity_poly.type
_entity_poly.pdbx_seq_one_letter_code
_entity_poly.pdbx_strand_id
1 'polypeptide(L)'
;QSSNASSSLTNSFTIMLDHFTFLSNTTFKLRYLVNDSYWSPDTNAPIFFYTGNEDDITVFAQNTGFMWEIAPEFNALIVFAEHRFYGESLPFGNKSYDQGNIGYLSSSQALMDFVDLISELKHNHYRQYPVVLFGGS
;
A
#
# COMPACT_ATOMS: atom_id res chain seq x y z
N GLN A 1 -11.75 23.37 7.51
CA GLN A 1 -10.57 22.74 6.90
C GLN A 1 -11.04 21.40 6.38
N SER A 2 -11.31 21.30 5.08
CA SER A 2 -11.99 20.16 4.48
C SER A 2 -11.30 19.77 3.17
N SER A 3 -11.09 18.45 3.03
CA SER A 3 -11.10 17.68 1.78
C SER A 3 -9.87 17.68 0.85
N ASN A 4 -8.67 17.39 1.36
CA ASN A 4 -7.57 16.90 0.50
C ASN A 4 -7.67 15.40 0.16
N ALA A 5 -8.60 14.65 0.77
CA ALA A 5 -8.82 13.23 0.50
C ALA A 5 -9.67 12.93 -0.76
N SER A 6 -10.17 13.97 -1.46
CA SER A 6 -11.28 13.83 -2.41
C SER A 6 -10.96 13.23 -3.80
N SER A 7 -9.75 12.75 -4.04
CA SER A 7 -9.42 12.07 -5.32
C SER A 7 -8.62 10.76 -5.16
N SER A 8 -8.50 10.22 -3.95
CA SER A 8 -7.83 8.93 -3.74
C SER A 8 -8.71 7.79 -4.26
N LEU A 9 -8.19 7.03 -5.24
CA LEU A 9 -8.86 5.86 -5.79
C LEU A 9 -8.47 4.61 -4.98
N THR A 10 -9.48 3.90 -4.48
CA THR A 10 -9.29 2.59 -3.84
C THR A 10 -9.07 1.53 -4.89
N ASN A 11 -7.97 0.79 -4.77
CA ASN A 11 -7.59 -0.29 -5.66
C ASN A 11 -7.26 -1.56 -4.86
N SER A 12 -7.14 -2.67 -5.58
CA SER A 12 -6.70 -3.95 -5.00
C SER A 12 -5.61 -4.57 -5.86
N PHE A 13 -4.64 -5.21 -5.20
CA PHE A 13 -3.56 -5.95 -5.83
C PHE A 13 -3.60 -7.41 -5.40
N THR A 14 -3.42 -8.34 -6.34
CA THR A 14 -3.35 -9.78 -6.01
C THR A 14 -1.96 -10.08 -5.51
N ILE A 15 -1.85 -10.59 -4.29
CA ILE A 15 -0.56 -10.91 -3.68
C ILE A 15 -0.51 -12.31 -3.10
N MET A 16 0.68 -12.88 -3.01
CA MET A 16 0.91 -14.19 -2.39
C MET A 16 0.52 -14.16 -0.91
N LEU A 17 -0.19 -15.21 -0.48
CA LEU A 17 -0.49 -15.43 0.93
C LEU A 17 0.80 -15.59 1.74
N ASP A 18 1.76 -16.33 1.16
CA ASP A 18 3.02 -16.67 1.79
C ASP A 18 4.18 -16.41 0.82
N HIS A 19 5.03 -15.46 1.19
CA HIS A 19 6.21 -15.07 0.41
C HIS A 19 7.45 -15.93 0.69
N PHE A 20 7.43 -16.74 1.75
CA PHE A 20 8.61 -17.45 2.24
C PHE A 20 8.53 -18.96 2.03
N THR A 21 7.43 -19.47 1.48
CA THR A 21 7.30 -20.86 1.06
C THR A 21 6.90 -20.95 -0.41
N PHE A 22 7.42 -21.97 -1.10
CA PHE A 22 7.13 -22.23 -2.52
C PHE A 22 6.14 -23.38 -2.70
N LEU A 23 5.44 -23.77 -1.63
CA LEU A 23 4.58 -24.95 -1.60
C LEU A 23 3.16 -24.66 -2.09
N SER A 24 2.76 -23.38 -2.13
CA SER A 24 1.42 -22.98 -2.54
C SER A 24 1.47 -21.67 -3.34
N ASN A 25 0.58 -21.56 -4.33
CA ASN A 25 0.32 -20.33 -5.07
C ASN A 25 -0.97 -19.64 -4.57
N THR A 26 -1.33 -19.85 -3.30
CA THR A 26 -2.48 -19.17 -2.70
C THR A 26 -2.24 -17.67 -2.67
N THR A 27 -3.24 -16.90 -3.07
CA THR A 27 -3.19 -15.43 -3.11
C THR A 27 -4.39 -14.83 -2.41
N PHE A 28 -4.28 -13.55 -2.08
CA PHE A 28 -5.40 -12.73 -1.60
C PHE A 28 -5.32 -11.32 -2.20
N LYS A 29 -6.34 -10.50 -1.94
CA LYS A 29 -6.40 -9.11 -2.39
C LYS A 29 -5.89 -8.19 -1.28
N LEU A 30 -4.81 -7.46 -1.56
CA LEU A 30 -4.31 -6.38 -0.74
C LEU A 30 -4.93 -5.06 -1.22
N ARG A 31 -5.54 -4.30 -0.33
CA ARG A 31 -6.09 -2.98 -0.64
C ARG A 31 -4.99 -1.93 -0.63
N TYR A 32 -5.07 -0.97 -1.53
CA TYR A 32 -4.26 0.24 -1.48
C TYR A 32 -5.03 1.43 -2.03
N LEU A 33 -4.65 2.62 -1.59
CA LEU A 33 -5.18 3.89 -2.09
C LEU A 33 -4.11 4.53 -2.96
N VAL A 34 -4.51 5.12 -4.08
CA VAL A 34 -3.62 5.87 -4.97
C VAL A 34 -4.21 7.24 -5.26
N ASN A 35 -3.36 8.25 -5.27
CA ASN A 35 -3.70 9.59 -5.71
C ASN A 35 -2.61 10.12 -6.64
N ASP A 36 -3.00 10.38 -7.89
CA ASP A 36 -2.15 10.85 -8.97
C ASP A 36 -2.41 12.32 -9.33
N SER A 37 -3.16 13.06 -8.50
CA SER A 37 -3.59 14.44 -8.82
C SER A 37 -2.43 15.41 -9.03
N TYR A 38 -1.26 15.13 -8.47
CA TYR A 38 -0.02 15.91 -8.64
C TYR A 38 1.06 15.13 -9.39
N TRP A 39 0.79 13.89 -9.79
CA TRP A 39 1.79 13.00 -10.34
C TRP A 39 2.21 13.44 -11.73
N SER A 40 3.53 13.62 -11.92
CA SER A 40 4.11 13.89 -13.24
C SER A 40 4.93 12.69 -13.71
N PRO A 41 4.29 11.64 -14.28
CA PRO A 41 4.94 10.38 -14.67
C PRO A 41 6.04 10.57 -15.72
N ASP A 42 6.00 11.67 -16.46
CA ASP A 42 7.01 11.98 -17.47
C ASP A 42 8.33 12.53 -16.91
N THR A 43 8.43 12.62 -15.59
CA THR A 43 9.59 13.17 -14.86
C THR A 43 10.21 12.11 -13.93
N ASN A 44 11.18 12.51 -13.10
CA ASN A 44 11.72 11.69 -12.01
C ASN A 44 10.86 11.80 -10.73
N ALA A 45 9.55 11.98 -10.88
CA ALA A 45 8.63 12.14 -9.75
C ALA A 45 8.72 10.92 -8.80
N PRO A 46 8.75 11.14 -7.46
CA PRO A 46 8.87 10.05 -6.50
C PRO A 46 7.52 9.49 -6.09
N ILE A 47 7.46 8.19 -5.84
CA ILE A 47 6.31 7.57 -5.16
C ILE A 47 6.47 7.83 -3.66
N PHE A 48 5.53 8.53 -3.05
CA PHE A 48 5.36 8.61 -1.61
C PHE A 48 4.49 7.44 -1.16
N PHE A 49 5.10 6.48 -0.49
CA PHE A 49 4.47 5.21 -0.16
C PHE A 49 4.34 5.09 1.36
N TYR A 50 3.10 5.16 1.85
CA TYR A 50 2.81 4.89 3.24
C TYR A 50 2.70 3.38 3.48
N THR A 51 3.54 2.87 4.37
CA THR A 51 3.48 1.47 4.83
C THR A 51 2.40 1.37 5.90
N GLY A 52 1.19 0.98 5.50
CA GLY A 52 0.07 0.80 6.42
C GLY A 52 0.44 -0.07 7.61
N ASN A 53 -0.19 0.22 8.74
CA ASN A 53 0.09 -0.41 10.02
C ASN A 53 -1.19 -1.03 10.60
N GLU A 54 -1.40 -0.98 11.91
CA GLU A 54 -2.37 -1.80 12.64
C GLU A 54 -3.84 -1.35 12.58
N ASP A 55 -4.30 -0.76 11.46
CA ASP A 55 -5.69 -0.34 11.28
C ASP A 55 -6.09 -0.24 9.79
N ASP A 56 -7.35 0.09 9.53
CA ASP A 56 -7.88 0.44 8.22
C ASP A 56 -7.06 1.56 7.56
N ILE A 57 -6.60 1.32 6.32
CA ILE A 57 -5.71 2.24 5.62
C ILE A 57 -6.31 3.64 5.40
N THR A 58 -7.64 3.75 5.35
CA THR A 58 -8.33 5.03 5.16
C THR A 58 -8.16 5.96 6.36
N VAL A 59 -7.99 5.40 7.57
CA VAL A 59 -7.72 6.18 8.79
C VAL A 59 -6.36 6.85 8.66
N PHE A 60 -5.31 6.12 8.24
CA PHE A 60 -3.99 6.69 8.04
C PHE A 60 -3.95 7.71 6.90
N ALA A 61 -4.67 7.44 5.80
CA ALA A 61 -4.79 8.40 4.70
C ALA A 61 -5.40 9.74 5.15
N GLN A 62 -6.39 9.72 6.04
CA GLN A 62 -7.03 10.92 6.57
C GLN A 62 -6.16 11.70 7.57
N ASN A 63 -5.28 11.02 8.29
CA ASN A 63 -4.52 11.61 9.40
C ASN A 63 -3.05 11.92 9.05
N THR A 64 -2.49 11.34 7.98
CA THR A 64 -1.13 11.63 7.52
C THR A 64 -1.10 12.85 6.59
N GLY A 65 -1.46 14.02 7.13
CA GLY A 65 -1.54 15.31 6.42
C GLY A 65 -0.27 15.65 5.63
N PHE A 66 0.88 15.41 6.22
CA PHE A 66 2.19 15.80 5.69
C PHE A 66 2.45 15.29 4.27
N MET A 67 2.15 14.02 3.96
CA MET A 67 2.35 13.46 2.62
C MET A 67 1.56 14.22 1.55
N TRP A 68 0.33 14.62 1.88
CA TRP A 68 -0.53 15.40 0.98
C TRP A 68 0.01 16.82 0.78
N GLU A 69 0.56 17.42 1.82
CA GLU A 69 1.09 18.79 1.79
C GLU A 69 2.33 18.92 0.92
N ILE A 70 3.24 17.94 0.98
CA ILE A 70 4.50 17.98 0.21
C ILE A 70 4.37 17.40 -1.20
N ALA A 71 3.37 16.56 -1.48
CA ALA A 71 3.24 15.92 -2.80
C ALA A 71 3.23 16.89 -4.00
N PRO A 72 2.58 18.07 -3.95
CA PRO A 72 2.64 19.04 -5.05
C PRO A 72 4.05 19.57 -5.34
N GLU A 73 4.89 19.75 -4.32
CA GLU A 73 6.27 20.24 -4.48
C GLU A 73 7.15 19.22 -5.23
N PHE A 74 6.92 17.94 -4.98
CA PHE A 74 7.67 16.85 -5.59
C PHE A 74 7.01 16.27 -6.84
N ASN A 75 5.81 16.74 -7.19
CA ASN A 75 4.93 16.13 -8.18
C ASN A 75 4.73 14.62 -7.93
N ALA A 76 4.59 14.25 -6.66
CA ALA A 76 4.66 12.86 -6.20
C ALA A 76 3.36 12.07 -6.40
N LEU A 77 3.49 10.75 -6.58
CA LEU A 77 2.39 9.80 -6.55
C LEU A 77 2.19 9.43 -5.09
N ILE A 78 0.99 9.59 -4.59
CA ILE A 78 0.69 9.21 -3.22
C ILE A 78 0.09 7.81 -3.23
N VAL A 79 0.68 6.92 -2.45
CA VAL A 79 0.20 5.55 -2.26
C VAL A 79 0.09 5.26 -0.77
N PHE A 80 -1.06 4.76 -0.34
CA PHE A 80 -1.24 4.19 0.98
C PHE A 80 -1.55 2.70 0.82
N ALA A 81 -0.62 1.83 1.21
CA ALA A 81 -0.81 0.39 1.11
C ALA A 81 -1.32 -0.16 2.44
N GLU A 82 -2.43 -0.89 2.41
CA GLU A 82 -2.97 -1.50 3.62
C GLU A 82 -2.09 -2.67 4.08
N HIS A 83 -1.98 -2.83 5.39
CA HIS A 83 -1.28 -3.96 5.97
C HIS A 83 -2.15 -5.22 5.88
N ARG A 84 -1.56 -6.37 5.53
CA ARG A 84 -2.26 -7.66 5.61
C ARG A 84 -2.91 -7.86 6.99
N PHE A 85 -4.08 -8.49 7.01
CA PHE A 85 -4.94 -8.70 8.18
C PHE A 85 -5.67 -7.46 8.73
N TYR A 86 -5.40 -6.24 8.25
CA TYR A 86 -6.11 -5.04 8.69
C TYR A 86 -7.07 -4.54 7.60
N GLY A 87 -8.07 -3.76 8.02
CA GLY A 87 -9.11 -3.23 7.13
C GLY A 87 -9.78 -4.30 6.28
N GLU A 88 -9.68 -4.15 4.96
CA GLU A 88 -10.27 -5.08 3.99
C GLU A 88 -9.26 -6.11 3.46
N SER A 89 -7.99 -5.98 3.82
CA SER A 89 -6.88 -6.83 3.36
C SER A 89 -6.77 -8.12 4.16
N LEU A 90 -7.84 -8.91 4.16
CA LEU A 90 -7.98 -10.12 4.98
C LEU A 90 -7.70 -11.39 4.14
N PRO A 91 -6.57 -12.11 4.35
CA PRO A 91 -6.21 -13.23 3.48
C PRO A 91 -7.21 -14.40 3.47
N PHE A 92 -7.97 -14.55 4.56
CA PHE A 92 -9.01 -15.57 4.71
C PHE A 92 -10.38 -14.95 5.05
N GLY A 93 -10.59 -13.67 4.71
CA GLY A 93 -11.77 -12.91 5.11
C GLY A 93 -11.97 -12.97 6.64
N ASN A 94 -13.19 -13.24 7.08
CA ASN A 94 -13.56 -13.32 8.50
C ASN A 94 -12.79 -14.40 9.29
N LYS A 95 -12.17 -15.37 8.62
CA LYS A 95 -11.39 -16.44 9.25
C LYS A 95 -9.91 -16.11 9.39
N SER A 96 -9.47 -14.90 9.03
CA SER A 96 -8.06 -14.54 9.06
C SER A 96 -7.47 -14.70 10.47
N TYR A 97 -8.26 -14.40 11.50
CA TYR A 97 -7.83 -14.50 12.89
C TYR A 97 -8.03 -15.88 13.53
N ASP A 98 -8.51 -16.87 12.78
CA ASP A 98 -8.68 -18.23 13.28
C ASP A 98 -7.31 -18.89 13.55
N GLN A 99 -7.32 -19.84 14.49
CA GLN A 99 -6.15 -20.67 14.78
C GLN A 99 -5.69 -21.40 13.51
N GLY A 100 -4.43 -21.18 13.11
CA GLY A 100 -3.84 -21.74 11.88
C GLY A 100 -3.74 -20.72 10.73
N ASN A 101 -4.60 -19.71 10.69
CA ASN A 101 -4.56 -18.66 9.65
C ASN A 101 -3.75 -17.43 10.10
N ILE A 102 -3.76 -17.12 11.40
CA ILE A 102 -3.03 -15.98 11.94
C ILE A 102 -1.50 -16.08 11.78
N GLY A 103 -0.98 -17.27 11.46
CA GLY A 103 0.46 -17.48 11.22
C GLY A 103 1.04 -16.68 10.04
N TYR A 104 0.19 -16.21 9.12
CA TYR A 104 0.61 -15.37 7.99
C TYR A 104 0.65 -13.87 8.32
N LEU A 105 0.28 -13.47 9.54
CA LEU A 105 0.43 -12.11 10.06
C LEU A 105 1.82 -11.93 10.64
N SER A 106 2.73 -11.37 9.85
CA SER A 106 4.06 -10.97 10.30
C SER A 106 4.55 -9.74 9.54
N SER A 107 5.45 -8.97 10.15
CA SER A 107 6.06 -7.80 9.51
C SER A 107 6.88 -8.18 8.28
N SER A 108 7.57 -9.34 8.30
CA SER A 108 8.31 -9.82 7.13
C SER A 108 7.40 -10.10 5.94
N GLN A 109 6.23 -10.71 6.18
CA GLN A 109 5.26 -10.95 5.12
C GLN A 109 4.66 -9.64 4.60
N ALA A 110 4.33 -8.70 5.48
CA ALA A 110 3.82 -7.38 5.09
C ALA A 110 4.86 -6.55 4.30
N LEU A 111 6.15 -6.63 4.68
CA LEU A 111 7.22 -5.97 3.93
C LEU A 111 7.34 -6.52 2.51
N MET A 112 7.22 -7.85 2.35
CA MET A 112 7.17 -8.45 1.02
C MET A 112 5.92 -8.01 0.25
N ASP A 113 4.79 -7.80 0.94
CA ASP A 113 3.60 -7.26 0.30
C ASP A 113 3.85 -5.90 -0.36
N PHE A 114 4.52 -5.02 0.40
CA PHE A 114 4.85 -3.68 -0.08
C PHE A 114 5.89 -3.72 -1.21
N VAL A 115 6.87 -4.63 -1.16
CA VAL A 115 7.86 -4.81 -2.23
C VAL A 115 7.19 -5.21 -3.55
N ASP A 116 6.28 -6.17 -3.52
CA ASP A 116 5.57 -6.61 -4.73
C ASP A 116 4.65 -5.51 -5.27
N LEU A 117 3.93 -4.80 -4.39
CA LEU A 117 3.08 -3.68 -4.82
C LEU A 117 3.90 -2.54 -5.43
N ILE A 118 5.04 -2.16 -4.83
CA ILE A 118 5.95 -1.16 -5.40
C ILE A 118 6.46 -1.64 -6.77
N SER A 119 6.75 -2.93 -6.90
CA SER A 119 7.21 -3.52 -8.17
C SER A 119 6.13 -3.43 -9.25
N GLU A 120 4.87 -3.73 -8.91
CA GLU A 120 3.72 -3.58 -9.81
C GLU A 120 3.54 -2.13 -10.26
N LEU A 121 3.57 -1.18 -9.31
CA LEU A 121 3.42 0.25 -9.60
C LEU A 121 4.54 0.78 -10.51
N LYS A 122 5.72 0.14 -10.48
CA LYS A 122 6.84 0.48 -11.37
C LYS A 122 6.82 -0.27 -12.70
N HIS A 123 6.22 -1.45 -12.77
CA HIS A 123 6.33 -2.36 -13.92
C HIS A 123 5.86 -1.72 -15.22
N ASN A 124 4.85 -0.85 -15.16
CA ASN A 124 4.27 -0.20 -16.33
C ASN A 124 5.09 0.99 -16.86
N HIS A 125 6.28 1.23 -16.33
CA HIS A 125 7.06 2.42 -16.64
C HIS A 125 8.52 2.09 -16.99
N TYR A 126 8.96 2.56 -18.15
CA TYR A 126 10.36 2.49 -18.59
C TYR A 126 11.31 3.33 -17.71
N ARG A 127 10.78 4.17 -16.81
CA ARG A 127 11.54 5.05 -15.90
C ARG A 127 11.63 4.47 -14.50
N GLN A 128 12.77 4.71 -13.85
CA GLN A 128 12.99 4.38 -12.45
C GLN A 128 12.43 5.51 -11.57
N TYR A 129 11.27 5.30 -10.93
CA TYR A 129 10.78 6.25 -9.93
C TYR A 129 11.46 6.01 -8.57
N PRO A 130 12.03 7.05 -7.94
CA PRO A 130 12.41 6.99 -6.54
C PRO A 130 11.18 6.63 -5.68
N VAL A 131 11.37 5.88 -4.61
CA VAL A 131 10.30 5.56 -3.65
C VAL A 131 10.77 6.02 -2.28
N VAL A 132 9.93 6.80 -1.61
CA VAL A 132 10.16 7.27 -0.24
C VAL A 132 9.08 6.63 0.63
N LEU A 133 9.51 5.90 1.66
CA LEU A 133 8.61 5.23 2.59
C LEU A 133 8.23 6.17 3.74
N PHE A 134 6.95 6.17 4.09
CA PHE A 134 6.39 6.91 5.22
C PHE A 134 5.67 5.93 6.15
N GLY A 135 5.68 6.23 7.44
CA GLY A 135 4.95 5.45 8.46
C GLY A 135 4.94 6.19 9.80
N GLY A 136 3.88 6.01 10.57
CA GLY A 136 3.68 6.60 11.90
C GLY A 136 2.56 5.88 12.67
N SER A 137 2.59 5.99 14.00
CA SER A 137 1.61 5.41 14.94
C SER A 137 1.37 6.42 16.05
#